data_AF-A0A5K0XQC0-F1
#
_entry.id   AF-A0A5K0XQC0-F1
#
_cell.length_a   1.000
_cell.length_b   1.000
_cell.length_c   1.000
_cell.angle_alpha   90.00
_cell.angle_beta   90.00
_cell.angle_gamma   90.00
#
_symmetry.space_group_name_H-M   'P 1'
#
loop_
_entity.id
_entity.type
_entity.pdbx_description
1 polymer ?
#
loop_
_entity_poly.entity_id
_entity_poly.type
_entity_poly.pdbx_seq_one_letter_code
_entity_poly.pdbx_strand_id
1 'polypeptide(L)'
;MAPGVPLDVFGAAAKVATLNAGYSKRAYVTFLAGNGDYVKGVVGLAKGLRKVKSAYPLVVAVLPDVPDDHRKLLVSQGCIVREIEPIYPPENQVQFAMAYYVINYSKLRIWE
;
A
#
# COMPACT_ATOMS: atom_id res chain seq x y z
N MET A 1 16.55 -52.05 5.70
CA MET A 1 17.00 -50.83 4.99
C MET A 1 16.03 -50.58 3.85
N ALA A 2 15.13 -49.61 4.00
CA ALA A 2 14.21 -49.22 2.95
C ALA A 2 14.86 -48.14 2.06
N PRO A 3 14.79 -48.23 0.72
CA PRO A 3 15.29 -47.15 -0.13
C PRO A 3 14.29 -45.99 -0.12
N GLY A 4 14.73 -44.83 0.37
CA GLY A 4 13.98 -43.58 0.39
C GLY A 4 13.98 -42.91 -1.00
N VAL A 5 12.79 -42.47 -1.40
CA VAL A 5 12.42 -41.84 -2.69
C VAL A 5 13.24 -40.56 -2.96
N PRO A 6 13.57 -40.22 -4.22
CA PRO A 6 14.35 -39.01 -4.53
C PRO A 6 13.62 -37.72 -4.16
N LEU A 7 14.38 -36.79 -3.58
CA LEU A 7 13.97 -35.43 -3.26
C LEU A 7 13.93 -34.57 -4.53
N ASP A 8 12.85 -34.65 -5.31
CA ASP A 8 12.57 -33.68 -6.37
C ASP A 8 11.08 -33.35 -6.39
N VAL A 9 10.61 -32.63 -5.37
CA VAL A 9 9.32 -31.95 -5.44
C VAL A 9 9.44 -30.59 -4.75
N PHE A 10 9.00 -29.55 -5.46
CA PHE A 10 8.87 -28.15 -5.04
C PHE A 10 10.11 -27.25 -5.24
N GLY A 11 10.36 -26.93 -6.51
CA GLY A 11 11.16 -25.79 -6.92
C GLY A 11 10.47 -24.97 -8.00
N ALA A 12 9.16 -24.70 -7.87
CA ALA A 12 8.52 -23.68 -8.70
C ALA A 12 9.08 -22.33 -8.26
N ALA A 13 10.15 -21.90 -8.90
CA ALA A 13 10.65 -20.54 -8.79
C ALA A 13 9.48 -19.61 -9.10
N ALA A 14 8.90 -19.03 -8.04
CA ALA A 14 7.99 -17.91 -8.17
C ALA A 14 8.79 -16.86 -8.93
N LYS A 15 8.43 -16.68 -10.21
CA LYS A 15 8.91 -15.57 -11.02
C LYS A 15 8.61 -14.33 -10.19
N VAL A 16 9.62 -13.78 -9.54
CA VAL A 16 9.58 -12.41 -9.02
C VAL A 16 9.24 -11.62 -10.26
N ALA A 17 8.00 -11.17 -10.35
CA ALA A 17 7.55 -10.33 -11.43
C ALA A 17 8.47 -9.12 -11.36
N THR A 18 9.48 -9.12 -12.24
CA THR A 18 10.28 -7.96 -12.57
C THR A 18 9.29 -6.81 -12.66
N LEU A 19 9.39 -5.87 -11.72
CA LEU A 19 8.58 -4.66 -11.70
C LEU A 19 8.68 -4.09 -13.10
N ASN A 20 7.60 -4.20 -13.87
CA ASN A 20 7.60 -3.77 -15.26
C ASN A 20 8.06 -2.32 -15.27
N ALA A 21 9.23 -2.07 -15.85
CA ALA A 21 9.78 -0.74 -16.11
C ALA A 21 8.83 0.11 -17.01
N GLY A 22 7.72 -0.46 -17.47
CA GLY A 22 6.66 0.18 -18.25
C GLY A 22 5.52 0.83 -17.47
N TYR A 23 5.44 0.72 -16.13
CA TYR A 23 4.41 1.45 -15.35
C TYR A 23 4.82 2.89 -14.99
N SER A 24 5.75 3.50 -15.72
CA SER A 24 6.42 4.73 -15.28
C SER A 24 5.55 5.99 -15.20
N LYS A 25 4.23 5.91 -15.45
CA LYS A 25 3.34 7.09 -15.44
C LYS A 25 1.98 6.90 -14.76
N ARG A 26 1.61 5.69 -14.29
CA ARG A 26 0.23 5.43 -13.82
C ARG A 26 0.20 4.43 -12.66
N ALA A 27 -0.60 4.75 -11.65
CA ALA A 27 -0.90 3.89 -10.52
C ALA A 27 -2.33 4.13 -10.05
N TYR A 28 -2.93 3.11 -9.43
CA TYR A 28 -4.03 3.35 -8.50
C TYR A 28 -3.41 3.82 -7.19
N VAL A 29 -4.01 4.84 -6.57
CA VAL A 29 -3.51 5.37 -5.30
C VAL A 29 -4.62 5.36 -4.26
N THR A 30 -4.29 4.90 -3.07
CA THR A 30 -5.15 5.06 -1.88
C THR A 30 -4.32 5.58 -0.72
N PHE A 31 -4.99 5.97 0.36
CA PHE A 31 -4.40 6.58 1.54
C PHE A 31 -4.83 5.82 2.80
N LEU A 32 -3.90 5.62 3.73
CA LEU A 32 -4.14 4.97 5.02
C LEU A 32 -3.48 5.76 6.15
N ALA A 33 -4.25 5.97 7.22
CA ALA A 33 -3.80 6.65 8.43
C ALA A 33 -4.30 5.89 9.66
N GLY A 34 -3.56 6.01 10.76
CA GLY A 34 -3.89 5.43 12.05
C GLY A 34 -3.72 3.90 12.13
N ASN A 35 -4.10 3.37 13.29
CA ASN A 35 -3.91 1.96 13.68
C ASN A 35 -5.20 1.13 13.61
N GLY A 36 -6.29 1.69 13.08
CA GLY A 36 -7.58 1.02 12.99
C GLY A 36 -7.67 0.01 11.84
N ASP A 37 -8.89 -0.46 11.61
CA ASP A 37 -9.20 -1.54 10.67
C ASP A 37 -9.22 -1.15 9.19
N TYR A 38 -8.92 0.10 8.84
CA TYR A 38 -8.91 0.57 7.44
C TYR A 38 -7.90 -0.18 6.56
N VAL A 39 -6.87 -0.80 7.16
CA VAL A 39 -5.96 -1.72 6.46
C VAL A 39 -6.72 -2.86 5.78
N LYS A 40 -7.82 -3.35 6.36
CA LYS A 40 -8.67 -4.40 5.77
C LYS A 40 -9.31 -3.93 4.46
N GLY A 41 -9.69 -2.66 4.39
CA GLY A 41 -10.22 -2.03 3.17
C GLY A 41 -9.17 -1.97 2.06
N VAL A 42 -7.94 -1.58 2.38
CA VAL A 42 -6.82 -1.54 1.43
C VAL A 42 -6.46 -2.95 0.94
N VAL A 43 -6.44 -3.94 1.84
CA VAL A 43 -6.24 -5.35 1.48
C VAL A 43 -7.35 -5.84 0.53
N GLY A 44 -8.60 -5.47 0.81
CA GLY A 44 -9.74 -5.76 -0.07
C GLY A 44 -9.57 -5.14 -1.46
N LEU A 45 -9.16 -3.87 -1.52
CA LEU A 45 -8.86 -3.17 -2.77
C LEU A 45 -7.75 -3.86 -3.57
N ALA A 46 -6.63 -4.20 -2.93
CA ALA A 46 -5.52 -4.90 -3.57
C ALA A 46 -5.95 -6.25 -4.16
N LYS A 47 -6.73 -7.02 -3.39
CA LYS A 47 -7.31 -8.30 -3.85
C LYS A 47 -8.26 -8.10 -5.02
N GLY A 48 -9.09 -7.07 -4.98
CA GLY A 48 -10.03 -6.71 -6.05
C GLY A 48 -9.32 -6.38 -7.37
N LEU A 49 -8.35 -5.47 -7.33
CA LEU A 49 -7.54 -5.09 -8.49
C LEU A 49 -6.81 -6.30 -9.10
N ARG A 50 -6.24 -7.17 -8.25
CA ARG A 50 -5.60 -8.42 -8.71
C ARG A 50 -6.60 -9.38 -9.36
N LYS A 51 -7.79 -9.55 -8.77
CA LYS A 51 -8.85 -10.44 -9.31
C LYS A 51 -9.25 -10.06 -10.72
N VAL A 52 -9.36 -8.76 -11.01
CA VAL A 52 -9.72 -8.25 -12.34
C VAL A 52 -8.52 -8.04 -13.27
N LYS A 53 -7.32 -8.46 -12.86
CA LYS A 53 -6.06 -8.29 -13.60
C LYS A 53 -5.85 -6.82 -14.01
N SER A 54 -6.07 -5.90 -13.07
CA SER A 54 -5.91 -4.46 -13.28
C SER A 54 -4.53 -4.13 -13.86
N ALA A 55 -4.51 -3.15 -14.75
CA ALA A 55 -3.34 -2.82 -15.55
C ALA A 55 -2.25 -2.03 -14.82
N TYR A 56 -2.48 -1.55 -13.59
CA TYR A 56 -1.53 -0.67 -12.89
C TYR A 56 -1.33 -1.11 -11.44
N PRO A 57 -0.16 -0.82 -10.84
CA PRO A 57 0.10 -1.12 -9.44
C PRO A 57 -0.78 -0.29 -8.50
N LEU A 58 -0.92 -0.75 -7.25
CA LEU A 58 -1.54 0.00 -6.17
C LEU A 58 -0.45 0.62 -5.29
N VAL A 59 -0.42 1.95 -5.24
CA VAL A 59 0.37 2.73 -4.29
C VAL A 59 -0.51 3.06 -3.09
N VAL A 60 0.00 2.84 -1.89
CA VAL A 60 -0.66 3.19 -0.64
C VAL A 60 0.18 4.26 0.04
N ALA A 61 -0.33 5.49 0.04
CA ALA A 61 0.23 6.57 0.83
C ALA A 61 -0.12 6.33 2.31
N VAL A 62 0.88 6.31 3.19
CA VAL A 62 0.70 6.02 4.63
C VAL A 62 1.25 7.17 5.48
N LEU A 63 0.54 7.52 6.55
CA LEU A 63 1.07 8.41 7.58
C LEU A 63 1.98 7.65 8.56
N PRO A 64 2.88 8.36 9.29
CA PRO A 64 3.77 7.77 10.29
C PRO A 64 3.05 6.96 11.39
N ASP A 65 1.79 7.30 11.68
CA ASP A 65 0.96 6.66 12.70
C ASP A 65 0.40 5.28 12.31
N VAL A 66 0.62 4.83 11.06
CA VAL A 66 0.27 3.47 10.61
C VAL A 66 1.30 2.47 11.15
N PRO A 67 0.88 1.45 11.92
CA PRO A 67 1.80 0.45 12.49
C PRO A 67 2.59 -0.33 11.44
N ASP A 68 3.82 -0.72 11.80
CA ASP A 68 4.71 -1.49 10.92
C ASP A 68 4.09 -2.79 10.42
N ASP A 69 3.31 -3.48 11.25
CA ASP A 69 2.67 -4.73 10.86
C ASP A 69 1.59 -4.51 9.79
N HIS A 70 0.90 -3.36 9.81
CA HIS A 70 0.00 -2.98 8.72
C HIS A 70 0.78 -2.71 7.44
N ARG A 71 1.93 -2.03 7.52
CA ARG A 71 2.79 -1.73 6.35
C ARG A 71 3.33 -3.02 5.73
N LYS A 72 3.86 -3.93 6.54
CA LYS A 72 4.32 -5.27 6.12
C LYS A 72 3.19 -6.07 5.48
N LEU A 73 2.00 -6.02 6.06
CA LEU A 73 0.81 -6.66 5.48
C LEU A 73 0.51 -6.11 4.08
N LEU A 74 0.51 -4.78 3.89
CA LEU A 74 0.29 -4.17 2.58
C LEU A 74 1.33 -4.58 1.54
N VAL A 75 2.61 -4.58 1.91
CA VAL A 75 3.71 -5.06 1.05
C VAL A 75 3.49 -6.52 0.66
N SER A 76 3.12 -7.39 1.61
CA SER A 76 2.83 -8.81 1.32
C SER A 76 1.61 -9.00 0.38
N GLN A 77 0.70 -8.02 0.30
CA GLN A 77 -0.40 -8.03 -0.67
C GLN A 77 0.01 -7.53 -2.06
N GLY A 78 1.26 -7.10 -2.25
CA GLY A 78 1.79 -6.55 -3.49
C GLY A 78 1.55 -5.05 -3.67
N CYS A 79 1.25 -4.33 -2.57
CA CYS A 79 1.12 -2.87 -2.61
C CYS A 79 2.50 -2.20 -2.55
N ILE A 80 2.65 -1.07 -3.22
CA ILE A 80 3.78 -0.16 -3.04
C ILE A 80 3.42 0.78 -1.88
N VAL A 81 4.13 0.69 -0.77
CA VAL A 81 3.90 1.57 0.39
C VAL A 81 4.79 2.80 0.27
N ARG A 82 4.19 3.99 0.31
CA ARG A 82 4.89 5.28 0.31
C ARG A 82 4.52 6.03 1.59
N GLU A 83 5.48 6.24 2.45
CA GLU A 83 5.28 7.12 3.60
C GLU A 83 5.19 8.58 3.15
N ILE A 84 4.28 9.34 3.78
CA ILE A 84 4.07 10.76 3.52
C ILE A 84 3.96 11.53 4.84
N GLU A 85 4.41 12.78 4.82
CA GLU A 85 4.32 13.67 5.98
C GLU A 85 2.90 14.24 6.14
N PRO A 86 2.37 14.32 7.37
CA PRO A 86 1.09 14.96 7.62
C PRO A 86 1.09 16.43 7.19
N ILE A 87 -0.07 16.91 6.72
CA ILE A 87 -0.29 18.33 6.40
C ILE A 87 -1.11 18.94 7.52
N TYR A 88 -0.48 19.87 8.24
CA TYR A 88 -1.13 20.70 9.26
C TYR A 88 -1.54 22.05 8.65
N PRO A 89 -2.75 22.55 8.99
CA PRO A 89 -3.12 23.91 8.61
C PRO A 89 -2.21 24.92 9.32
N PRO A 90 -1.96 26.10 8.71
CA PRO A 90 -1.24 27.18 9.37
C PRO A 90 -2.02 27.67 10.61
N GLU A 91 -1.32 28.26 11.58
CA GLU A 91 -1.89 28.74 12.86
C GLU A 91 -2.99 29.81 12.67
N ASN A 92 -2.99 30.50 11.54
CA ASN A 92 -3.90 31.59 11.25
C ASN A 92 -5.30 31.04 10.88
N GLN A 93 -6.32 31.48 11.59
CA GLN A 93 -7.72 31.05 11.41
C GLN A 93 -8.23 31.33 9.98
N VAL A 94 -8.11 30.33 9.13
CA VAL A 94 -8.90 30.24 7.91
C VAL A 94 -10.15 29.44 8.23
N GLN A 95 -11.33 30.02 7.95
CA GLN A 95 -12.65 29.45 8.24
C GLN A 95 -12.83 28.01 7.73
N PHE A 96 -12.00 27.57 6.79
CA PHE A 96 -12.06 26.27 6.13
C PHE A 96 -10.86 25.34 6.40
N ALA A 97 -9.76 25.82 7.02
CA ALA A 97 -8.61 24.97 7.35
C ALA A 97 -8.54 24.67 8.85
N MET A 98 -9.26 23.61 9.25
CA MET A 98 -9.40 23.21 10.65
C MET A 98 -8.44 22.08 11.00
N ALA A 99 -7.83 22.12 12.18
CA ALA A 99 -6.83 21.16 12.62
C ALA A 99 -7.33 19.69 12.66
N TYR A 100 -8.62 19.45 12.89
CA TYR A 100 -9.16 18.09 12.89
C TYR A 100 -9.25 17.46 11.48
N TYR A 101 -9.02 18.24 10.41
CA TYR A 101 -8.98 17.76 9.03
C TYR A 101 -7.55 17.41 8.54
N VAL A 102 -6.57 17.29 9.43
CA VAL A 102 -5.18 16.90 9.09
C VAL A 102 -5.14 15.65 8.19
N ILE A 103 -5.95 14.62 8.47
CA ILE A 103 -6.04 13.41 7.64
C ILE A 103 -6.49 13.75 6.22
N ASN A 104 -7.46 14.65 6.05
CA ASN A 104 -7.99 15.05 4.75
C ASN A 104 -6.96 15.84 3.96
N TYR A 105 -6.25 16.77 4.60
CA TYR A 105 -5.20 17.55 3.95
C TYR A 105 -4.03 16.67 3.56
N SER A 106 -3.61 15.76 4.43
CA SER A 106 -2.49 14.84 4.20
C SER A 106 -2.70 13.98 2.96
N LYS A 107 -3.96 13.67 2.58
CA LYS A 107 -4.27 12.98 1.33
C LYS A 107 -3.76 13.72 0.08
N LEU A 108 -3.59 15.04 0.14
CA LEU A 108 -3.06 15.85 -0.97
C LEU A 108 -1.57 15.59 -1.24
N ARG A 109 -0.83 14.96 -0.32
CA ARG A 109 0.55 14.51 -0.55
C ARG A 109 0.69 13.45 -1.64
N ILE A 110 -0.43 12.85 -2.09
CA ILE A 110 -0.45 11.93 -3.23
C ILE A 110 0.11 12.59 -4.51
N TRP A 111 0.05 13.92 -4.62
CA TRP A 111 0.51 14.69 -5.78
C TRP A 111 1.98 15.13 -5.71
N GLU A 112 2.66 14.88 -4.59
CA GLU A 112 4.12 15.00 -4.48
C GLU A 112 4.79 13.69 -4.93
#